data_AF-A0A535ZWB3-F1
#
_entry.id   AF-A0A535ZWB3-F1
#
_cell.length_a   1.000
_cell.length_b   1.000
_cell.length_c   1.000
_cell.angle_alpha   90.00
_cell.angle_beta   90.00
_cell.angle_gamma   90.00
#
_symmetry.space_group_name_H-M   'P 1'
#
loop_
_entity.id
_entity.type
_entity.pdbx_description
1 polymer ?
#
loop_
_entity_poly.entity_id
_entity_poly.type
_entity_poly.pdbx_seq_one_letter_code
_entity_poly.pdbx_strand_id
1 'polypeptide(L)'
;SNGQTTYQQLMITESVIAILSTTPSASGLITSVSAYDKSSGQKIWELQNSNHEPDFLTSDANSIYASFRSPQGFGVEVINATNGAVTWQKTLTNVSQTGIPEITVQNGTVYVVYDDQGQHVFLLDENTGNLLGSDPSSLEVSSSPVVNNDMVFLRRYDSVTSTAEMDAYKVILPPPPHKLFVLDYGLSSQSTDTNFSQIVKALKKVHPGADFLNYSYRGIDKRGDPLPYTCKDTFTPHISELVTRLKLQVIRYLELHPNTQVYVIGHSFGGVIAYGLLADMMIYGYLNFNGGQVLGIATLSSPLGGIPGFHGIYYALISHAYQKQCQVLASKHLVLNSLADLVHVFPGGKTSVPFGGEDSLMRVVGGGDASNQRVALAAVRHHIDVLTIGNVRDYTFNFNVCPRYGHTPDSRFLSTQWVTDQGHDSHLYARVITKGNPNCPDIGQVGINHAAVFLSPAVQTALIEWSQGKTPSVLPVPPIGS
;
A
#
# COMPACT_ATOMS: atom_id res chain seq x y z
N SER A 1 32.13 -25.97 35.05
CA SER A 1 32.36 -25.20 33.80
C SER A 1 33.36 -25.95 32.93
N ASN A 2 32.93 -27.01 32.26
CA ASN A 2 33.74 -27.60 31.19
C ASN A 2 33.48 -26.73 29.95
N GLY A 3 34.49 -25.99 29.48
CA GLY A 3 34.39 -25.04 28.37
C GLY A 3 34.17 -25.68 27.01
N GLN A 4 33.15 -26.54 26.89
CA GLN A 4 32.78 -27.23 25.65
C GLN A 4 31.53 -26.58 25.04
N THR A 5 31.51 -26.52 23.71
CA THR A 5 30.33 -26.15 22.94
C THR A 5 29.24 -27.18 23.14
N THR A 6 28.04 -26.72 23.50
CA THR A 6 26.83 -27.55 23.58
C THR A 6 26.02 -27.37 22.31
N TYR A 7 25.77 -28.44 21.57
CA TYR A 7 24.87 -28.42 20.42
C TYR A 7 23.45 -28.69 20.90
N GLN A 8 22.53 -27.77 20.63
CA GLN A 8 21.15 -27.84 21.13
C GLN A 8 20.20 -28.44 20.09
N GLN A 9 20.29 -27.99 18.84
CA GLN A 9 19.40 -28.41 17.77
C GLN A 9 20.14 -28.43 16.43
N LEU A 10 19.75 -29.38 15.57
CA LEU A 10 20.22 -29.47 14.19
C LEU A 10 19.01 -29.60 13.27
N MET A 11 19.03 -28.88 12.15
CA MET A 11 18.04 -29.02 11.09
C MET A 11 18.67 -28.93 9.71
N ILE A 12 17.91 -29.37 8.72
CA ILE A 12 18.36 -29.52 7.34
C ILE A 12 17.33 -28.84 6.45
N THR A 13 17.77 -27.83 5.69
CA THR A 13 16.99 -27.21 4.61
C THR A 13 17.32 -27.88 3.28
N GLU A 14 16.84 -27.35 2.15
CA GLU A 14 17.26 -27.84 0.84
C GLU A 14 18.77 -27.70 0.64
N SER A 15 19.34 -26.56 1.04
CA SER A 15 20.72 -26.17 0.71
C SER A 15 21.70 -26.19 1.89
N VAL A 16 21.25 -26.10 3.15
CA VAL A 16 22.14 -25.98 4.30
C VAL A 16 21.76 -26.87 5.48
N ILE A 17 22.72 -27.11 6.36
CA ILE A 17 22.53 -27.69 7.69
C ILE A 17 22.62 -26.54 8.69
N ALA A 18 21.53 -26.28 9.42
CA ALA A 18 21.46 -25.27 10.47
C ALA A 18 21.72 -25.89 11.84
N ILE A 19 22.52 -25.23 12.67
CA ILE A 19 22.91 -25.69 14.00
C ILE A 19 22.68 -24.56 15.01
N LEU A 20 21.91 -24.87 16.05
CA LEU A 20 21.81 -24.09 17.28
C LEU A 20 22.85 -24.60 18.27
N SER A 21 23.74 -23.73 18.74
CA SER A 21 24.77 -24.12 19.70
C SER A 21 25.05 -23.05 20.75
N THR A 22 25.39 -23.48 21.96
CA THR A 22 25.84 -22.60 23.03
C THR A 22 27.35 -22.77 23.22
N THR A 23 28.08 -21.67 23.12
CA THR A 23 29.54 -21.62 23.23
C THR A 23 29.96 -20.77 24.43
N PRO A 24 31.00 -21.16 25.18
CA PRO A 24 31.60 -20.29 26.19
C PRO A 24 32.26 -19.06 25.55
N SER A 25 32.05 -17.89 26.15
CA SER A 25 32.66 -16.62 25.76
C SER A 25 33.23 -15.88 26.99
N ALA A 26 33.97 -14.79 26.75
CA ALA A 26 34.53 -13.96 27.82
C ALA A 26 33.48 -13.31 28.73
N SER A 27 32.25 -13.13 28.24
CA SER A 27 31.13 -12.49 28.95
C SER A 27 30.07 -13.46 29.47
N GLY A 28 30.25 -14.78 29.29
CA GLY A 28 29.26 -15.79 29.66
C GLY A 28 29.06 -16.83 28.56
N LEU A 29 27.90 -17.50 28.57
CA LEU A 29 27.51 -18.40 27.48
C LEU A 29 26.86 -17.58 26.36
N ILE A 30 27.18 -17.87 25.10
CA ILE A 30 26.55 -17.28 23.93
C ILE A 30 25.88 -18.39 23.14
N THR A 31 24.60 -18.25 22.85
CA THR A 31 23.90 -19.13 21.93
C THR A 31 23.89 -18.50 20.53
N SER A 32 24.24 -19.29 19.51
CA SER A 32 24.33 -18.85 18.12
C SER A 32 23.63 -19.82 17.17
N VAL A 33 23.17 -19.27 16.05
CA VAL A 33 22.65 -20.03 14.90
C VAL A 33 23.71 -20.02 13.82
N SER A 34 24.10 -21.18 13.34
CA SER A 34 25.10 -21.33 12.28
C SER A 34 24.56 -22.17 11.14
N ALA A 35 24.96 -21.86 9.90
CA ALA A 35 24.61 -22.67 8.74
C ALA A 35 25.86 -23.20 8.06
N TYR A 36 25.75 -24.44 7.61
CA TYR A 36 26.80 -25.18 6.93
C TYR A 36 26.30 -25.66 5.57
N ASP A 37 27.16 -25.59 4.56
CA ASP A 37 26.86 -26.11 3.24
C ASP A 37 26.65 -27.63 3.33
N LYS A 38 25.51 -28.09 2.81
CA LYS A 38 25.09 -29.48 2.96
C LYS A 38 26.00 -30.46 2.20
N SER A 39 26.67 -30.00 1.14
CA SER A 39 27.52 -30.85 0.29
C SER A 39 28.95 -30.98 0.82
N SER A 40 29.49 -29.90 1.39
CA SER A 40 30.89 -29.78 1.79
C SER A 40 31.09 -29.80 3.30
N GLY A 41 30.03 -29.54 4.09
CA GLY A 41 30.11 -29.39 5.54
C GLY A 41 30.82 -28.11 5.99
N GLN A 42 31.12 -27.18 5.07
CA GLN A 42 31.78 -25.92 5.41
C GLN A 42 30.79 -24.93 6.00
N LYS A 43 31.19 -24.21 7.06
CA LYS A 43 30.37 -23.14 7.64
C LYS A 43 30.22 -22.00 6.63
N ILE A 44 28.99 -21.64 6.31
CA ILE A 44 28.65 -20.54 5.39
C ILE A 44 28.57 -19.23 6.17
N TRP A 45 27.77 -19.22 7.24
CA TRP A 45 27.55 -18.05 8.08
C TRP A 45 27.23 -18.46 9.52
N GLU A 46 27.34 -17.49 10.42
CA GLU A 46 26.98 -17.63 11.83
C GLU A 46 26.38 -16.32 12.33
N LEU A 47 25.20 -16.41 12.94
CA LEU A 47 24.52 -15.32 13.62
C LEU A 47 24.96 -15.29 15.08
N GLN A 48 25.91 -14.41 15.39
CA GLN A 48 26.35 -14.12 16.76
C GLN A 48 25.82 -12.75 17.16
N ASN A 49 24.56 -12.68 17.60
CA ASN A 49 24.03 -11.46 18.18
C ASN A 49 23.85 -11.64 19.68
N SER A 50 24.68 -10.97 20.48
CA SER A 50 24.64 -11.04 21.95
C SER A 50 23.31 -10.57 22.55
N ASN A 51 22.45 -9.91 21.76
CA ASN A 51 21.17 -9.38 22.21
C ASN A 51 19.97 -10.27 21.87
N HIS A 52 20.17 -11.30 21.03
CA HIS A 52 19.12 -12.20 20.58
C HIS A 52 19.59 -13.63 20.86
N GLU A 53 19.52 -14.04 22.12
CA GLU A 53 19.81 -15.42 22.54
C GLU A 53 18.74 -16.35 21.95
N PRO A 54 19.06 -17.16 20.93
CA PRO A 54 18.09 -18.04 20.31
C PRO A 54 17.96 -19.34 21.08
N ASP A 55 16.74 -19.82 21.26
CA ASP A 55 16.46 -21.01 22.09
C ASP A 55 15.76 -22.14 21.32
N PHE A 56 15.22 -21.83 20.15
CA PHE A 56 14.51 -22.78 19.30
C PHE A 56 14.73 -22.43 17.83
N LEU A 57 14.86 -23.46 16.99
CA LEU A 57 14.90 -23.33 15.55
C LEU A 57 13.78 -24.16 14.89
N THR A 58 13.19 -23.66 13.81
CA THR A 58 12.52 -24.49 12.77
C THR A 58 12.97 -24.06 11.37
N SER A 59 12.58 -24.78 10.32
CA SER A 59 12.96 -24.41 8.95
C SER A 59 11.93 -24.84 7.92
N ASP A 60 11.82 -24.05 6.85
CA ASP A 60 11.24 -24.50 5.58
C ASP A 60 12.37 -24.88 4.60
N ALA A 61 12.07 -24.97 3.29
CA ALA A 61 13.04 -25.28 2.25
C ALA A 61 14.21 -24.26 2.16
N ASN A 62 13.91 -22.98 2.35
CA ASN A 62 14.76 -21.83 2.03
C ASN A 62 15.11 -20.94 3.24
N SER A 63 14.36 -21.05 4.34
CA SER A 63 14.46 -20.16 5.49
C SER A 63 14.62 -20.93 6.80
N ILE A 64 15.35 -20.33 7.73
CA ILE A 64 15.48 -20.79 9.12
C ILE A 64 14.71 -19.81 9.99
N TYR A 65 13.86 -20.33 10.86
CA TYR A 65 13.08 -19.56 11.82
C TYR A 65 13.73 -19.75 13.18
N ALA A 66 14.09 -18.66 13.83
CA ALA A 66 14.69 -18.69 15.16
C ALA A 66 13.80 -17.92 16.14
N SER A 67 13.71 -18.42 17.37
CA SER A 67 13.21 -17.62 18.47
C SER A 67 14.31 -16.69 18.99
N PHE A 68 13.93 -15.57 19.61
CA PHE A 68 14.85 -14.73 20.36
C PHE A 68 14.17 -14.11 21.58
N ARG A 69 14.94 -13.78 22.61
CA ARG A 69 14.42 -13.07 23.79
C ARG A 69 14.46 -11.55 23.58
N SER A 70 13.41 -10.86 24.05
CA SER A 70 13.28 -9.41 23.98
C SER A 70 12.94 -8.84 25.36
N PRO A 71 13.37 -7.61 25.71
CA PRO A 71 12.93 -6.96 26.94
C PRO A 71 11.40 -6.81 27.06
N GLN A 72 10.66 -6.92 25.95
CA GLN A 72 9.20 -6.76 25.90
C GLN A 72 8.43 -8.08 25.76
N GLY A 73 9.12 -9.23 25.74
CA GLY A 73 8.52 -10.56 25.57
C GLY A 73 9.47 -11.53 24.85
N PHE A 74 8.95 -12.37 23.97
CA PHE A 74 9.77 -13.17 23.06
C PHE A 74 9.54 -12.71 21.62
N GLY A 75 10.44 -13.07 20.72
CA GLY A 75 10.31 -12.80 19.30
C GLY A 75 10.62 -13.99 18.43
N VAL A 76 10.20 -13.88 17.17
CA VAL A 76 10.52 -14.80 16.08
C VAL A 76 11.21 -14.01 14.99
N GLU A 77 12.31 -14.55 14.47
CA GLU A 77 13.02 -14.01 13.32
C GLU A 77 13.14 -15.06 12.22
N VAL A 78 13.15 -14.59 10.98
CA VAL A 78 13.33 -15.43 9.79
C VAL A 78 14.63 -15.08 9.13
N ILE A 79 15.47 -16.08 8.96
CA ILE A 79 16.84 -15.97 8.48
C ILE A 79 16.90 -16.68 7.13
N ASN A 80 17.38 -15.99 6.11
CA ASN A 80 17.63 -16.62 4.82
C ASN A 80 18.72 -17.69 4.98
N ALA A 81 18.39 -18.93 4.64
CA ALA A 81 19.26 -20.07 4.95
C ALA A 81 20.62 -20.00 4.22
N THR A 82 20.70 -19.32 3.08
CA THR A 82 21.91 -19.27 2.25
C THR A 82 22.89 -18.17 2.63
N ASN A 83 22.42 -17.06 3.19
CA ASN A 83 23.28 -15.89 3.44
C ASN A 83 23.19 -15.32 4.87
N GLY A 84 22.30 -15.86 5.72
CA GLY A 84 22.17 -15.44 7.12
C GLY A 84 21.49 -14.09 7.31
N ALA A 85 20.94 -13.48 6.25
CA ALA A 85 20.23 -12.22 6.37
C ALA A 85 18.85 -12.43 7.03
N VAL A 86 18.57 -11.67 8.09
CA VAL A 86 17.24 -11.62 8.70
C VAL A 86 16.29 -10.93 7.71
N THR A 87 15.27 -11.67 7.26
CA THR A 87 14.25 -11.22 6.31
C THR A 87 13.17 -10.41 7.02
N TRP A 88 12.71 -10.89 8.17
CA TRP A 88 11.86 -10.13 9.09
C TRP A 88 12.05 -10.63 10.52
N GLN A 89 11.65 -9.81 11.48
CA GLN A 89 11.57 -10.17 12.90
C GLN A 89 10.28 -9.62 13.52
N LYS A 90 9.71 -10.36 14.45
CA LYS A 90 8.47 -9.99 15.15
C LYS A 90 8.62 -10.24 16.64
N THR A 91 8.54 -9.18 17.44
CA THR A 91 8.36 -9.29 18.89
C THR A 91 6.88 -9.51 19.18
N LEU A 92 6.57 -10.56 19.93
CA LEU A 92 5.26 -10.84 20.48
C LEU A 92 5.23 -10.27 21.90
N THR A 93 4.34 -9.30 22.13
CA THR A 93 4.22 -8.57 23.40
C THR A 93 3.15 -9.21 24.28
N ASN A 94 3.21 -8.99 25.60
CA ASN A 94 2.31 -9.58 26.61
C ASN A 94 2.47 -11.08 26.84
N VAL A 95 3.65 -11.59 26.55
CA VAL A 95 4.12 -12.93 26.88
C VAL A 95 5.30 -12.78 27.82
N SER A 96 5.44 -13.68 28.77
CA SER A 96 6.55 -13.61 29.73
C SER A 96 7.90 -13.89 29.03
N GLN A 97 9.00 -13.71 29.76
CA GLN A 97 10.35 -13.93 29.25
C GLN A 97 10.92 -15.28 29.67
N THR A 98 10.16 -16.14 30.35
CA THR A 98 10.66 -17.41 30.92
C THR A 98 10.22 -18.65 30.16
N GLY A 99 9.23 -18.52 29.27
CA GLY A 99 8.71 -19.60 28.47
C GLY A 99 9.63 -20.04 27.34
N ILE A 100 9.28 -21.19 26.75
CA ILE A 100 9.98 -21.80 25.62
C ILE A 100 9.03 -21.76 24.42
N PRO A 101 9.33 -20.97 23.38
CA PRO A 101 8.53 -20.96 22.17
C PRO A 101 8.84 -22.19 21.31
N GLU A 102 7.80 -22.80 20.77
CA GLU A 102 7.89 -23.81 19.73
C GLU A 102 7.28 -23.27 18.44
N ILE A 103 7.99 -23.45 17.33
CA ILE A 103 7.65 -22.85 16.04
C ILE A 103 7.49 -23.96 15.01
N THR A 104 6.42 -23.89 14.21
CA THR A 104 6.27 -24.74 13.03
C THR A 104 5.77 -23.90 11.86
N VAL A 105 6.10 -24.29 10.64
CA VAL A 105 5.83 -23.52 9.43
C VAL A 105 5.15 -24.42 8.41
N GLN A 106 4.00 -23.98 7.91
CA GLN A 106 3.29 -24.68 6.85
C GLN A 106 2.36 -23.72 6.10
N ASN A 107 2.26 -23.90 4.78
CA ASN A 107 1.28 -23.21 3.92
C ASN A 107 1.30 -21.66 4.03
N GLY A 108 2.48 -21.02 4.12
CA GLY A 108 2.53 -19.55 4.20
C GLY A 108 2.29 -18.99 5.59
N THR A 109 2.22 -19.84 6.63
CA THR A 109 1.94 -19.46 8.01
C THR A 109 2.98 -20.00 8.97
N VAL A 110 3.47 -19.14 9.86
CA VAL A 110 4.30 -19.50 11.01
C VAL A 110 3.40 -19.61 12.22
N TYR A 111 3.33 -20.81 12.79
CA TYR A 111 2.59 -21.12 14.00
C TYR A 111 3.56 -21.09 15.16
N VAL A 112 3.27 -20.24 16.13
CA VAL A 112 4.11 -20.03 17.29
C VAL A 112 3.29 -20.40 18.51
N VAL A 113 3.73 -21.43 19.22
CA VAL A 113 3.15 -21.85 20.50
C VAL A 113 4.11 -21.42 21.59
N TYR A 114 3.58 -20.73 22.60
CA TYR A 114 4.36 -20.22 23.70
C TYR A 114 3.72 -20.63 25.03
N ASP A 115 4.53 -21.18 25.93
CA ASP A 115 4.12 -21.68 27.25
C ASP A 115 4.72 -20.85 28.39
N ASP A 116 3.95 -20.52 29.44
CA ASP A 116 3.58 -19.14 29.80
C ASP A 116 2.61 -18.95 30.99
N GLN A 117 2.52 -19.91 31.93
CA GLN A 117 1.43 -19.96 32.94
C GLN A 117 0.01 -19.94 32.30
N GLY A 118 -0.08 -20.49 31.10
CA GLY A 118 -1.16 -20.31 30.15
C GLY A 118 -0.55 -20.14 28.77
N GLN A 119 -1.20 -20.67 27.74
CA GLN A 119 -0.59 -20.74 26.43
C GLN A 119 -1.13 -19.76 25.44
N HIS A 120 -0.23 -19.32 24.58
CA HIS A 120 -0.52 -18.38 23.52
C HIS A 120 -0.16 -19.02 22.19
N VAL A 121 -1.16 -19.17 21.32
CA VAL A 121 -0.95 -19.54 19.93
C VAL A 121 -0.97 -18.26 19.11
N PHE A 122 0.11 -17.98 18.40
CA PHE A 122 0.18 -16.88 17.43
C PHE A 122 0.35 -17.45 16.02
N LEU A 123 -0.36 -16.85 15.08
CA LEU A 123 -0.24 -17.16 13.67
C LEU A 123 0.37 -15.94 13.00
N LEU A 124 1.52 -16.12 12.35
CA LEU A 124 2.20 -15.06 11.61
C LEU A 124 2.22 -15.40 10.13
N ASP A 125 2.10 -14.37 9.30
CA ASP A 125 2.34 -14.50 7.87
C ASP A 125 3.82 -14.82 7.63
N GLU A 126 4.11 -15.87 6.86
CA GLU A 126 5.47 -16.37 6.65
C GLU A 126 6.38 -15.37 5.93
N ASN A 127 5.82 -14.51 5.09
CA ASN A 127 6.59 -13.56 4.29
C ASN A 127 6.84 -12.23 5.01
N THR A 128 5.93 -11.83 5.90
CA THR A 128 5.91 -10.49 6.49
C THR A 128 6.05 -10.48 8.01
N GLY A 129 5.82 -11.60 8.70
CA GLY A 129 5.75 -11.68 10.15
C GLY A 129 4.54 -10.98 10.76
N ASN A 130 3.56 -10.58 9.93
CA ASN A 130 2.34 -9.93 10.39
C ASN A 130 1.46 -10.92 11.15
N LEU A 131 0.88 -10.47 12.26
CA LEU A 131 -0.04 -11.29 13.05
C LEU A 131 -1.33 -11.54 12.26
N LEU A 132 -1.55 -12.78 11.86
CA LEU A 132 -2.76 -13.27 11.19
C LEU A 132 -3.87 -13.57 12.19
N GLY A 133 -3.50 -13.97 13.41
CA GLY A 133 -4.43 -14.27 14.49
C GLY A 133 -3.70 -14.73 15.74
N SER A 134 -4.42 -14.75 16.86
CA SER A 134 -3.92 -15.31 18.12
C SER A 134 -5.06 -15.92 18.93
N ASP A 135 -4.80 -17.04 19.59
CA ASP A 135 -5.70 -17.62 20.59
C ASP A 135 -5.06 -17.51 21.98
N PRO A 136 -5.67 -16.79 22.93
CA PRO A 136 -5.21 -16.71 24.32
C PRO A 136 -5.63 -17.92 25.18
N SER A 137 -6.06 -19.05 24.59
CA SER A 137 -6.58 -20.20 25.33
C SER A 137 -5.63 -20.69 26.43
N SER A 138 -6.11 -20.66 27.67
CA SER A 138 -5.40 -20.95 28.92
C SER A 138 -5.10 -22.43 29.17
N LEU A 139 -4.55 -23.16 28.19
CA LEU A 139 -4.40 -24.62 28.24
C LEU A 139 -2.94 -25.04 28.16
N GLU A 140 -2.50 -25.95 29.02
CA GLU A 140 -1.14 -26.52 29.05
C GLU A 140 -0.95 -27.52 27.87
N VAL A 141 -0.31 -27.11 26.77
CA VAL A 141 0.24 -27.96 25.71
C VAL A 141 1.69 -28.32 26.02
N SER A 142 2.04 -29.60 25.86
CA SER A 142 3.37 -30.09 26.23
C SER A 142 4.20 -30.58 25.03
N SER A 143 3.94 -30.11 23.81
CA SER A 143 4.67 -30.54 22.61
C SER A 143 4.54 -29.58 21.43
N SER A 144 5.54 -29.63 20.55
CA SER A 144 5.59 -28.83 19.33
C SER A 144 4.33 -29.00 18.48
N PRO A 145 3.76 -27.90 17.94
CA PRO A 145 2.58 -27.95 17.09
C PRO A 145 2.81 -28.81 15.84
N VAL A 146 1.87 -29.71 15.54
CA VAL A 146 1.84 -30.46 14.28
C VAL A 146 0.76 -29.88 13.39
N VAL A 147 1.08 -29.52 12.16
CA VAL A 147 0.10 -28.94 11.21
C VAL A 147 -0.11 -29.88 10.03
N ASN A 148 -1.37 -30.12 9.70
CA ASN A 148 -1.76 -30.92 8.54
C ASN A 148 -3.10 -30.44 7.99
N ASN A 149 -3.18 -30.09 6.70
CA ASN A 149 -4.41 -29.66 6.02
C ASN A 149 -5.19 -28.59 6.81
N ASP A 150 -4.51 -27.51 7.19
CA ASP A 150 -5.06 -26.37 7.94
C ASP A 150 -5.62 -26.73 9.34
N MET A 151 -5.27 -27.91 9.86
CA MET A 151 -5.50 -28.30 11.24
C MET A 151 -4.18 -28.20 12.01
N VAL A 152 -4.20 -27.52 13.15
CA VAL A 152 -3.09 -27.52 14.12
C VAL A 152 -3.46 -28.49 15.24
N PHE A 153 -2.59 -29.45 15.47
CA PHE A 153 -2.69 -30.44 16.53
C PHE A 153 -1.75 -30.06 17.66
N LEU A 154 -2.31 -29.99 18.87
CA LEU A 154 -1.60 -29.64 20.09
C LEU A 154 -1.83 -30.75 21.12
N ARG A 155 -0.78 -31.22 21.78
CA ARG A 155 -0.91 -32.18 22.88
C ARG A 155 -1.16 -31.45 24.18
N ARG A 156 -2.38 -31.51 24.69
CA ARG A 156 -2.74 -31.02 26.02
C ARG A 156 -2.27 -31.98 27.10
N TYR A 157 -1.65 -31.47 28.15
CA TYR A 157 -1.31 -32.22 29.36
C TYR A 157 -2.09 -31.65 30.53
N ASP A 158 -2.83 -32.47 31.26
CA ASP A 158 -3.49 -32.08 32.51
C ASP A 158 -2.63 -32.56 33.68
N SER A 159 -1.94 -31.61 34.32
CA SER A 159 -1.08 -31.87 35.46
C SER A 159 -1.83 -32.38 36.70
N VAL A 160 -3.14 -32.10 36.82
CA VAL A 160 -3.99 -32.56 37.94
C VAL A 160 -4.36 -34.02 37.76
N THR A 161 -4.69 -34.44 36.53
CA THR A 161 -5.11 -35.82 36.25
C THR A 161 -3.98 -36.72 35.73
N SER A 162 -2.80 -36.16 35.45
CA SER A 162 -1.67 -36.85 34.80
C SER A 162 -2.04 -37.46 33.44
N THR A 163 -2.96 -36.85 32.71
CA THR A 163 -3.43 -37.34 31.40
C THR A 163 -2.98 -36.43 30.26
N ALA A 164 -2.84 -36.98 29.06
CA ALA A 164 -2.56 -36.21 27.85
C ALA A 164 -3.65 -36.45 26.80
N GLU A 165 -4.18 -35.37 26.24
CA GLU A 165 -5.19 -35.38 25.17
C GLU A 165 -4.64 -34.64 23.94
N MET A 166 -5.15 -34.96 22.74
CA MET A 166 -4.76 -34.27 21.51
C MET A 166 -5.91 -33.39 21.04
N ASP A 167 -5.72 -32.08 21.09
CA ASP A 167 -6.67 -31.11 20.59
C ASP A 167 -6.32 -30.77 19.13
N ALA A 168 -7.35 -30.69 18.29
CA ALA A 168 -7.20 -30.36 16.88
C ALA A 168 -8.00 -29.09 16.57
N TYR A 169 -7.29 -28.02 16.20
CA TYR A 169 -7.86 -26.72 15.89
C TYR A 169 -7.87 -26.53 14.39
N LYS A 170 -9.06 -26.32 13.80
CA LYS A 170 -9.14 -25.89 12.41
C LYS A 170 -8.76 -24.43 12.35
N VAL A 171 -7.61 -24.16 11.73
CA VAL A 171 -7.18 -22.80 11.46
C VAL A 171 -7.99 -22.31 10.28
N ILE A 172 -9.00 -21.49 10.58
CA ILE A 172 -9.68 -20.71 9.56
C ILE A 172 -8.78 -19.52 9.29
N LEU A 173 -7.82 -19.69 8.36
CA LEU A 173 -7.10 -18.56 7.81
C LEU A 173 -8.13 -17.57 7.26
N PRO A 174 -7.98 -16.25 7.49
CA PRO A 174 -8.82 -15.30 6.79
C PRO A 174 -8.68 -15.58 5.28
N PRO A 175 -9.78 -15.64 4.52
CA PRO A 175 -9.72 -15.90 3.08
C PRO A 175 -8.72 -14.92 2.44
N PRO A 176 -7.99 -15.33 1.37
CA PRO A 176 -7.04 -14.45 0.70
C PRO A 176 -7.67 -13.08 0.48
N PRO A 177 -6.98 -11.98 0.81
CA PRO A 177 -7.63 -10.67 0.82
C PRO A 177 -8.24 -10.39 -0.55
N HIS A 178 -9.54 -10.10 -0.56
CA HIS A 178 -10.23 -9.74 -1.78
C HIS A 178 -9.62 -8.45 -2.33
N LYS A 179 -9.48 -8.30 -3.65
CA LYS A 179 -8.93 -7.05 -4.23
C LYS A 179 -10.02 -6.22 -4.85
N LEU A 180 -10.10 -4.95 -4.46
CA LEU A 180 -10.96 -3.96 -5.06
C LEU A 180 -10.14 -2.86 -5.72
N PHE A 181 -10.42 -2.59 -6.99
CA PHE A 181 -9.96 -1.39 -7.68
C PHE A 181 -11.11 -0.39 -7.82
N VAL A 182 -10.99 0.77 -7.20
CA VAL A 182 -11.93 1.88 -7.35
C VAL A 182 -11.43 2.81 -8.45
N LEU A 183 -12.28 3.13 -9.41
CA LEU A 183 -11.92 3.90 -10.61
C LEU A 183 -12.58 5.28 -10.54
N ASP A 184 -11.76 6.33 -10.48
CA ASP A 184 -12.22 7.71 -10.38
C ASP A 184 -11.91 8.50 -11.66
N TYR A 185 -12.96 9.02 -12.29
CA TYR A 185 -12.90 9.67 -13.60
C TYR A 185 -12.70 11.18 -13.46
N GLY A 186 -12.18 11.83 -14.50
CA GLY A 186 -11.92 13.27 -14.49
C GLY A 186 -13.16 14.17 -14.59
N LEU A 187 -12.93 15.48 -14.64
CA LEU A 187 -13.97 16.47 -14.91
C LEU A 187 -14.66 16.19 -16.25
N SER A 188 -15.95 16.53 -16.31
CA SER A 188 -16.84 16.31 -17.46
C SER A 188 -17.16 14.85 -17.78
N SER A 189 -16.72 13.91 -16.92
CA SER A 189 -17.09 12.51 -17.05
C SER A 189 -18.55 12.25 -16.71
N GLN A 190 -19.03 11.07 -17.10
CA GLN A 190 -20.36 10.55 -16.83
C GLN A 190 -20.27 9.05 -16.55
N SER A 191 -21.29 8.46 -15.92
CA SER A 191 -21.24 7.06 -15.49
C SER A 191 -21.09 6.01 -16.60
N THR A 192 -21.33 6.39 -17.86
CA THR A 192 -21.19 5.52 -19.03
C THR A 192 -19.79 5.53 -19.64
N ASP A 193 -18.87 6.34 -19.11
CA ASP A 193 -17.53 6.44 -19.67
C ASP A 193 -16.73 5.16 -19.45
N THR A 194 -15.92 4.80 -20.45
CA THR A 194 -15.20 3.52 -20.50
C THR A 194 -13.70 3.68 -20.61
N ASN A 195 -13.16 4.87 -20.34
CA ASN A 195 -11.73 5.19 -20.55
C ASN A 195 -10.78 4.26 -19.78
N PHE A 196 -11.18 3.79 -18.60
CA PHE A 196 -10.40 2.82 -17.81
C PHE A 196 -10.39 1.40 -18.39
N SER A 197 -11.16 1.08 -19.44
CA SER A 197 -11.34 -0.30 -19.92
C SER A 197 -10.02 -1.04 -20.20
N GLN A 198 -9.02 -0.36 -20.75
CA GLN A 198 -7.72 -1.00 -21.03
C GLN A 198 -6.90 -1.26 -19.76
N ILE A 199 -6.95 -0.34 -18.79
CA ILE A 199 -6.34 -0.52 -17.46
C ILE A 199 -7.03 -1.66 -16.72
N VAL A 200 -8.38 -1.70 -16.73
CA VAL A 200 -9.17 -2.78 -16.12
C VAL A 200 -8.80 -4.13 -16.73
N LYS A 201 -8.72 -4.21 -18.07
CA LYS A 201 -8.29 -5.45 -18.75
C LYS A 201 -6.89 -5.89 -18.33
N ALA A 202 -5.95 -4.95 -18.24
CA ALA A 202 -4.58 -5.26 -17.84
C ALA A 202 -4.49 -5.75 -16.38
N LEU A 203 -5.15 -5.05 -15.45
CA LEU A 203 -5.19 -5.43 -14.03
C LEU A 203 -5.92 -6.76 -13.83
N LYS A 204 -7.07 -6.97 -14.49
CA LYS A 204 -7.84 -8.22 -14.39
C LYS A 204 -7.09 -9.44 -14.93
N LYS A 205 -6.16 -9.26 -15.87
CA LYS A 205 -5.27 -10.33 -16.33
C LYS A 205 -4.37 -10.87 -15.22
N VAL A 206 -3.95 -10.00 -14.30
CA VAL A 206 -3.02 -10.33 -13.21
C VAL A 206 -3.75 -10.61 -11.91
N HIS A 207 -4.89 -9.95 -11.69
CA HIS A 207 -5.76 -10.11 -10.53
C HIS A 207 -7.16 -10.58 -11.00
N PRO A 208 -7.31 -11.86 -11.41
CA PRO A 208 -8.55 -12.34 -12.03
C PRO A 208 -9.76 -12.31 -11.09
N GLY A 209 -9.54 -12.43 -9.78
CA GLY A 209 -10.56 -12.35 -8.74
C GLY A 209 -10.84 -10.93 -8.22
N ALA A 210 -10.21 -9.89 -8.80
CA ALA A 210 -10.42 -8.52 -8.35
C ALA A 210 -11.73 -7.93 -8.89
N ASP A 211 -12.39 -7.15 -8.04
CA ASP A 211 -13.55 -6.34 -8.41
C ASP A 211 -13.13 -4.93 -8.84
N PHE A 212 -13.95 -4.35 -9.71
CA PHE A 212 -13.73 -3.02 -10.27
C PHE A 212 -14.98 -2.18 -10.05
N LEU A 213 -14.84 -1.11 -9.27
CA LEU A 213 -15.94 -0.25 -8.87
C LEU A 213 -15.71 1.16 -9.41
N ASN A 214 -16.62 1.64 -10.25
CA ASN A 214 -16.60 3.04 -10.65
C ASN A 214 -17.07 3.92 -9.48
N TYR A 215 -16.28 4.94 -9.15
CA TYR A 215 -16.71 5.97 -8.21
C TYR A 215 -17.86 6.78 -8.81
N SER A 216 -18.87 7.08 -7.99
CA SER A 216 -19.99 7.94 -8.38
C SER A 216 -19.90 9.30 -7.73
N TYR A 217 -19.76 10.34 -8.56
CA TYR A 217 -19.85 11.73 -8.13
C TYR A 217 -21.20 12.08 -7.50
N ARG A 218 -22.28 11.33 -7.77
CA ARG A 218 -23.60 11.53 -7.15
C ARG A 218 -23.78 10.73 -5.86
N GLY A 219 -22.84 9.85 -5.53
CA GLY A 219 -22.91 8.94 -4.38
C GLY A 219 -23.52 7.57 -4.73
N ILE A 220 -23.95 6.85 -3.70
CA ILE A 220 -24.43 5.47 -3.77
C ILE A 220 -25.91 5.36 -3.39
N ASP A 221 -26.58 4.30 -3.85
CA ASP A 221 -27.93 3.96 -3.42
C ASP A 221 -27.93 3.23 -2.05
N LYS A 222 -29.11 2.85 -1.55
CA LYS A 222 -29.24 2.14 -0.25
C LYS A 222 -28.57 0.77 -0.22
N ARG A 223 -28.35 0.15 -1.38
CA ARG A 223 -27.65 -1.14 -1.49
C ARG A 223 -26.14 -0.96 -1.54
N GLY A 224 -25.67 0.24 -1.88
CA GLY A 224 -24.25 0.55 -2.06
C GLY A 224 -23.84 0.65 -3.53
N ASP A 225 -24.81 0.57 -4.44
CA ASP A 225 -24.55 0.63 -5.87
C ASP A 225 -24.28 2.10 -6.29
N PRO A 226 -23.28 2.35 -7.16
CA PRO A 226 -23.00 3.70 -7.64
C PRO A 226 -24.19 4.30 -8.38
N LEU A 227 -24.64 5.49 -7.96
CA LEU A 227 -25.70 6.19 -8.66
C LEU A 227 -25.20 6.75 -10.01
N PRO A 228 -26.04 6.74 -11.06
CA PRO A 228 -25.70 7.42 -12.31
C PRO A 228 -25.47 8.92 -12.08
N TYR A 229 -24.39 9.46 -12.63
CA TYR A 229 -24.00 10.85 -12.56
C TYR A 229 -23.70 11.39 -13.95
N THR A 230 -23.75 12.71 -14.06
CA THR A 230 -23.48 13.48 -15.28
C THR A 230 -22.28 14.38 -15.07
N CYS A 231 -21.79 14.98 -16.15
CA CYS A 231 -20.72 15.97 -16.09
C CYS A 231 -20.99 17.10 -15.08
N LYS A 232 -22.24 17.51 -14.85
CA LYS A 232 -22.57 18.53 -13.84
C LYS A 232 -22.11 18.13 -12.43
N ASP A 233 -22.29 16.87 -12.07
CA ASP A 233 -22.02 16.35 -10.74
C ASP A 233 -20.51 16.35 -10.41
N THR A 234 -19.64 16.45 -11.42
CA THR A 234 -18.19 16.59 -11.24
C THR A 234 -17.76 18.03 -10.92
N PHE A 235 -18.61 19.05 -11.11
CA PHE A 235 -18.24 20.46 -10.94
C PHE A 235 -18.92 21.15 -9.76
N THR A 236 -20.17 20.80 -9.48
CA THR A 236 -20.99 21.56 -8.53
C THR A 236 -20.70 21.30 -7.04
N PRO A 237 -20.27 20.10 -6.61
CA PRO A 237 -19.90 19.88 -5.20
C PRO A 237 -18.51 20.43 -4.88
N HIS A 238 -18.21 20.62 -3.59
CA HIS A 238 -16.84 20.87 -3.12
C HIS A 238 -16.00 19.58 -3.15
N ILE A 239 -14.68 19.71 -3.25
CA ILE A 239 -13.75 18.56 -3.22
C ILE A 239 -13.91 17.75 -1.93
N SER A 240 -14.08 18.42 -0.78
CA SER A 240 -14.33 17.77 0.52
C SER A 240 -15.57 16.86 0.51
N GLU A 241 -16.65 17.29 -0.14
CA GLU A 241 -17.88 16.52 -0.26
C GLU A 241 -17.69 15.29 -1.15
N LEU A 242 -16.96 15.43 -2.25
CA LEU A 242 -16.64 14.33 -3.16
C LEU A 242 -15.70 13.30 -2.50
N VAL A 243 -14.68 13.75 -1.77
CA VAL A 243 -13.82 12.85 -0.98
C VAL A 243 -14.64 12.09 0.06
N THR A 244 -15.57 12.77 0.73
CA THR A 244 -16.48 12.13 1.70
C THR A 244 -17.34 11.06 1.03
N ARG A 245 -17.88 11.33 -0.16
CA ARG A 245 -18.66 10.36 -0.94
C ARG A 245 -17.81 9.15 -1.34
N LEU A 246 -16.57 9.37 -1.78
CA LEU A 246 -15.63 8.28 -2.09
C LEU A 246 -15.37 7.41 -0.86
N LYS A 247 -15.06 8.01 0.30
CA LYS A 247 -14.88 7.31 1.56
C LYS A 247 -16.09 6.45 1.92
N LEU A 248 -17.29 7.02 1.86
CA LEU A 248 -18.54 6.30 2.17
C LEU A 248 -18.80 5.14 1.20
N GLN A 249 -18.51 5.34 -0.09
CA GLN A 249 -18.64 4.28 -1.09
C GLN A 249 -17.67 3.12 -0.83
N VAL A 250 -16.42 3.41 -0.42
CA VAL A 250 -15.45 2.39 0.00
C VAL A 250 -15.92 1.66 1.26
N ILE A 251 -16.34 2.39 2.31
CA ILE A 251 -16.86 1.78 3.55
C ILE A 251 -18.01 0.83 3.24
N ARG A 252 -18.98 1.29 2.44
CA ARG A 252 -20.14 0.48 2.08
C ARG A 252 -19.76 -0.81 1.34
N TYR A 253 -18.72 -0.75 0.51
CA TYR A 253 -18.20 -1.95 -0.12
C TYR A 253 -17.59 -2.92 0.90
N LEU A 254 -16.78 -2.41 1.84
CA LEU A 254 -16.12 -3.20 2.89
C LEU A 254 -17.11 -3.82 3.89
N GLU A 255 -18.27 -3.21 4.11
CA GLU A 255 -19.37 -3.81 4.87
C GLU A 255 -19.86 -5.13 4.25
N LEU A 256 -19.89 -5.19 2.92
CA LEU A 256 -20.38 -6.36 2.17
C LEU A 256 -19.26 -7.36 1.85
N HIS A 257 -18.01 -6.89 1.81
CA HIS A 257 -16.83 -7.67 1.44
C HIS A 257 -15.72 -7.50 2.49
N PRO A 258 -15.77 -8.23 3.62
CA PRO A 258 -14.71 -8.22 4.63
C PRO A 258 -13.35 -8.61 4.04
N ASN A 259 -12.26 -8.22 4.71
CA ASN A 259 -10.90 -8.55 4.32
C ASN A 259 -10.54 -8.16 2.87
N THR A 260 -10.94 -6.95 2.46
CA THR A 260 -10.66 -6.43 1.11
C THR A 260 -9.49 -5.44 1.11
N GLN A 261 -8.52 -5.65 0.23
CA GLN A 261 -7.48 -4.70 -0.14
C GLN A 261 -8.01 -3.72 -1.19
N VAL A 262 -8.09 -2.45 -0.83
CA VAL A 262 -8.63 -1.39 -1.68
C VAL A 262 -7.52 -0.59 -2.34
N TYR A 263 -7.57 -0.49 -3.66
CA TYR A 263 -6.70 0.34 -4.48
C TYR A 263 -7.58 1.37 -5.21
N VAL A 264 -7.29 2.67 -5.07
CA VAL A 264 -8.03 3.71 -5.79
C VAL A 264 -7.15 4.27 -6.90
N ILE A 265 -7.67 4.28 -8.12
CA ILE A 265 -6.99 4.81 -9.30
C ILE A 265 -7.83 5.96 -9.84
N GLY A 266 -7.30 7.17 -9.77
CA GLY A 266 -7.99 8.36 -10.26
C GLY A 266 -7.28 9.02 -11.44
N HIS A 267 -8.03 9.45 -12.44
CA HIS A 267 -7.53 10.25 -13.57
C HIS A 267 -7.96 11.70 -13.44
N SER A 268 -7.07 12.63 -13.79
CA SER A 268 -7.39 14.06 -13.79
C SER A 268 -7.95 14.49 -12.42
N PHE A 269 -9.11 15.12 -12.39
CA PHE A 269 -9.82 15.47 -11.17
C PHE A 269 -10.18 14.26 -10.28
N GLY A 270 -10.47 13.09 -10.85
CA GLY A 270 -10.68 11.88 -10.05
C GLY A 270 -9.43 11.47 -9.26
N GLY A 271 -8.23 11.75 -9.77
CA GLY A 271 -7.00 11.57 -8.98
C GLY A 271 -6.84 12.60 -7.86
N VAL A 272 -7.45 13.79 -7.98
CA VAL A 272 -7.53 14.77 -6.88
C VAL A 272 -8.45 14.26 -5.79
N ILE A 273 -9.59 13.64 -6.14
CA ILE A 273 -10.49 13.04 -5.16
C ILE A 273 -9.85 11.81 -4.50
N ALA A 274 -9.21 10.92 -5.29
CA ALA A 274 -8.48 9.77 -4.77
C ALA A 274 -7.33 10.17 -3.82
N TYR A 275 -6.54 11.18 -4.17
CA TYR A 275 -5.50 11.71 -3.28
C TYR A 275 -6.09 12.45 -2.08
N GLY A 276 -7.22 13.14 -2.27
CA GLY A 276 -7.99 13.75 -1.20
C GLY A 276 -8.44 12.75 -0.14
N LEU A 277 -8.72 11.50 -0.51
CA LEU A 277 -8.97 10.41 0.45
C LEU A 277 -7.76 10.15 1.36
N LEU A 278 -6.52 10.23 0.85
CA LEU A 278 -5.33 10.15 1.72
C LEU A 278 -5.28 11.31 2.71
N ALA A 279 -5.57 12.52 2.23
CA ALA A 279 -5.57 13.70 3.10
C ALA A 279 -6.64 13.58 4.20
N ASP A 280 -7.84 13.13 3.86
CA ASP A 280 -8.92 12.84 4.81
C ASP A 280 -8.52 11.75 5.82
N MET A 281 -7.93 10.64 5.37
CA MET A 281 -7.43 9.57 6.24
C MET A 281 -6.30 10.02 7.17
N MET A 282 -5.44 10.94 6.73
CA MET A 282 -4.42 11.53 7.59
C MET A 282 -5.03 12.41 8.69
N ILE A 283 -6.17 13.08 8.43
CA ILE A 283 -6.86 13.93 9.43
C ILE A 283 -7.65 13.07 10.41
N TYR A 284 -8.47 12.17 9.89
CA TYR A 284 -9.53 11.51 10.67
C TYR A 284 -9.22 10.06 11.03
N GLY A 285 -8.11 9.52 10.54
CA GLY A 285 -7.69 8.14 10.76
C GLY A 285 -7.76 7.30 9.48
N TYR A 286 -6.81 6.38 9.35
CA TYR A 286 -6.73 5.49 8.20
C TYR A 286 -7.84 4.47 8.22
N LEU A 287 -8.39 4.23 7.02
CA LEU A 287 -9.54 3.37 6.84
C LEU A 287 -9.16 1.91 7.04
N ASN A 288 -9.50 1.36 8.20
CA ASN A 288 -9.48 -0.06 8.49
C ASN A 288 -10.87 -0.46 8.99
N PHE A 289 -11.60 -1.22 8.16
CA PHE A 289 -12.99 -1.57 8.44
C PHE A 289 -13.25 -3.01 7.98
N ASN A 290 -13.78 -3.83 8.89
CA ASN A 290 -14.13 -5.23 8.62
C ASN A 290 -12.95 -6.06 8.05
N GLY A 291 -11.73 -5.77 8.53
CA GLY A 291 -10.47 -6.36 8.02
C GLY A 291 -10.03 -5.82 6.66
N GLY A 292 -10.84 -4.98 6.00
CA GLY A 292 -10.48 -4.30 4.76
C GLY A 292 -9.72 -3.00 5.02
N GLN A 293 -8.81 -2.67 4.11
CA GLN A 293 -7.93 -1.52 4.22
C GLN A 293 -7.59 -0.94 2.85
N VAL A 294 -7.37 0.37 2.80
CA VAL A 294 -6.80 1.02 1.61
C VAL A 294 -5.30 0.72 1.57
N LEU A 295 -4.85 0.04 0.53
CA LEU A 295 -3.43 -0.30 0.33
C LEU A 295 -2.74 0.51 -0.75
N GLY A 296 -3.49 1.24 -1.58
CA GLY A 296 -2.85 2.10 -2.55
C GLY A 296 -3.73 3.16 -3.16
N ILE A 297 -3.11 4.31 -3.42
CA ILE A 297 -3.68 5.41 -4.22
C ILE A 297 -2.77 5.68 -5.43
N ALA A 298 -3.34 5.58 -6.63
CA ALA A 298 -2.69 5.93 -7.87
C ALA A 298 -3.41 7.11 -8.57
N THR A 299 -2.65 8.07 -9.07
CA THR A 299 -3.18 9.23 -9.80
C THR A 299 -2.59 9.30 -11.20
N LEU A 300 -3.42 9.65 -12.19
CA LEU A 300 -3.07 9.70 -13.61
C LEU A 300 -3.34 11.10 -14.16
N SER A 301 -2.28 11.87 -14.42
CA SER A 301 -2.34 13.23 -14.96
C SER A 301 -3.30 14.12 -14.18
N SER A 302 -3.11 14.20 -12.87
CA SER A 302 -4.03 14.82 -11.91
C SER A 302 -3.48 16.13 -11.35
N PRO A 303 -4.23 17.24 -11.31
CA PRO A 303 -3.75 18.51 -10.74
C PRO A 303 -3.67 18.48 -9.21
N LEU A 304 -2.76 17.69 -8.63
CA LEU A 304 -2.59 17.58 -7.17
C LEU A 304 -2.16 18.91 -6.55
N GLY A 305 -1.37 19.68 -7.30
CA GLY A 305 -0.99 21.05 -6.94
C GLY A 305 -2.02 22.11 -7.31
N GLY A 306 -3.26 21.75 -7.66
CA GLY A 306 -4.31 22.68 -8.06
C GLY A 306 -4.20 23.17 -9.51
N ILE A 307 -4.94 24.22 -9.86
CA ILE A 307 -4.93 24.84 -11.20
C ILE A 307 -4.70 26.37 -11.15
N PRO A 308 -4.09 26.98 -12.18
CA PRO A 308 -3.90 28.44 -12.24
C PRO A 308 -5.20 29.24 -12.06
N GLY A 309 -5.11 30.38 -11.37
CA GLY A 309 -6.25 31.06 -10.76
C GLY A 309 -7.32 31.67 -11.67
N PHE A 310 -8.42 32.10 -11.03
CA PHE A 310 -9.70 32.51 -11.63
C PHE A 310 -9.65 33.57 -12.74
N HIS A 311 -8.75 34.56 -12.63
CA HIS A 311 -8.60 35.65 -13.61
C HIS A 311 -7.51 35.36 -14.65
N GLY A 312 -6.92 34.17 -14.59
CA GLY A 312 -5.93 33.70 -15.54
C GLY A 312 -6.57 33.24 -16.84
N ILE A 313 -5.80 33.36 -17.92
CA ILE A 313 -6.26 32.96 -19.26
C ILE A 313 -6.56 31.45 -19.31
N TYR A 314 -5.81 30.63 -18.56
CA TYR A 314 -6.08 29.21 -18.41
C TYR A 314 -7.50 28.92 -17.91
N TYR A 315 -7.91 29.55 -16.79
CA TYR A 315 -9.23 29.34 -16.20
C TYR A 315 -10.35 29.68 -17.18
N ALA A 316 -10.24 30.80 -17.90
CA ALA A 316 -11.22 31.21 -18.89
C ALA A 316 -11.37 30.20 -20.04
N LEU A 317 -10.25 29.68 -20.55
CA LEU A 317 -10.24 28.74 -21.68
C LEU A 317 -10.76 27.37 -21.29
N ILE A 318 -10.29 26.84 -20.16
CA ILE A 318 -10.70 25.50 -19.72
C ILE A 318 -12.17 25.52 -19.28
N SER A 319 -12.63 26.61 -18.65
CA SER A 319 -14.05 26.79 -18.33
C SER A 319 -14.91 26.79 -19.59
N HIS A 320 -14.50 27.52 -20.64
CA HIS A 320 -15.21 27.52 -21.92
C HIS A 320 -15.21 26.16 -22.60
N ALA A 321 -14.08 25.43 -22.54
CA ALA A 321 -13.97 24.08 -23.08
C ALA A 321 -14.93 23.12 -22.36
N TYR A 322 -14.98 23.16 -21.03
CA TYR A 322 -15.90 22.35 -20.23
C TYR A 322 -17.35 22.75 -20.44
N GLN A 323 -17.67 24.03 -20.62
CA GLN A 323 -19.03 24.47 -20.97
C GLN A 323 -19.48 23.95 -22.34
N LYS A 324 -18.57 23.80 -23.30
CA LYS A 324 -18.88 23.19 -24.59
C LYS A 324 -19.12 21.68 -24.48
N GLN A 325 -18.34 20.99 -23.65
CA GLN A 325 -18.47 19.54 -23.42
C GLN A 325 -19.70 19.21 -22.56
N CYS A 326 -19.99 20.06 -21.59
CA CYS A 326 -21.11 19.94 -20.66
C CYS A 326 -21.94 21.23 -20.73
N GLN A 327 -22.87 21.28 -21.69
CA GLN A 327 -23.68 22.48 -21.98
C GLN A 327 -24.44 23.01 -20.77
N VAL A 328 -24.78 22.14 -19.81
CA VAL A 328 -25.46 22.52 -18.56
C VAL A 328 -24.64 23.54 -17.76
N LEU A 329 -23.30 23.50 -17.83
CA LEU A 329 -22.40 24.41 -17.11
C LEU A 329 -22.42 25.85 -17.62
N ALA A 330 -23.03 26.12 -18.79
CA ALA A 330 -23.17 27.48 -19.32
C ALA A 330 -24.23 28.31 -18.57
N SER A 331 -25.00 27.70 -17.66
CA SER A 331 -25.98 28.42 -16.84
C SER A 331 -25.29 29.36 -15.86
N LYS A 332 -25.68 30.64 -15.88
CA LYS A 332 -25.16 31.70 -14.99
C LYS A 332 -25.43 31.46 -13.49
N HIS A 333 -26.31 30.52 -13.16
CA HIS A 333 -26.69 30.21 -11.78
C HIS A 333 -25.92 29.02 -11.18
N LEU A 334 -25.04 28.37 -11.95
CA LEU A 334 -24.23 27.26 -11.44
C LEU A 334 -22.92 27.78 -10.85
N VAL A 335 -22.66 27.38 -9.62
CA VAL A 335 -21.37 27.59 -8.95
C VAL A 335 -20.51 26.34 -9.17
N LEU A 336 -19.31 26.53 -9.74
CA LEU A 336 -18.35 25.47 -10.03
C LEU A 336 -17.41 25.28 -8.84
N ASN A 337 -17.95 24.80 -7.71
CA ASN A 337 -17.22 24.69 -6.44
C ASN A 337 -15.95 23.84 -6.55
N SER A 338 -15.99 22.72 -7.28
CA SER A 338 -14.82 21.87 -7.49
C SER A 338 -13.68 22.62 -8.19
N LEU A 339 -14.02 23.46 -9.17
CA LEU A 339 -13.02 24.26 -9.89
C LEU A 339 -12.47 25.40 -9.01
N ALA A 340 -13.32 25.98 -8.17
CA ALA A 340 -12.92 26.98 -7.19
C ALA A 340 -11.93 26.42 -6.17
N ASP A 341 -12.19 25.21 -5.66
CA ASP A 341 -11.31 24.52 -4.73
C ASP A 341 -9.95 24.22 -5.38
N LEU A 342 -9.93 23.75 -6.64
CA LEU A 342 -8.67 23.53 -7.37
C LEU A 342 -7.84 24.82 -7.53
N VAL A 343 -8.50 25.97 -7.73
CA VAL A 343 -7.82 27.27 -7.77
C VAL A 343 -7.23 27.61 -6.39
N HIS A 344 -7.94 27.35 -5.30
CA HIS A 344 -7.44 27.58 -3.94
C HIS A 344 -6.26 26.69 -3.56
N VAL A 345 -6.15 25.50 -4.14
CA VAL A 345 -4.99 24.60 -3.94
C VAL A 345 -3.75 25.16 -4.62
N PHE A 346 -3.90 25.85 -5.75
CA PHE A 346 -2.78 26.30 -6.55
C PHE A 346 -1.94 27.38 -5.84
N PRO A 347 -0.61 27.31 -5.90
CA PRO A 347 0.25 28.14 -5.08
C PRO A 347 0.30 29.59 -5.57
N GLY A 348 -0.13 30.52 -4.70
CA GLY A 348 0.27 31.91 -4.80
C GLY A 348 1.71 32.09 -4.30
N GLY A 349 2.67 32.22 -5.21
CA GLY A 349 4.05 32.64 -4.88
C GLY A 349 5.05 31.56 -4.44
N LYS A 350 4.69 30.26 -4.39
CA LYS A 350 5.69 29.19 -4.20
C LYS A 350 6.46 28.92 -5.49
N THR A 351 7.75 28.60 -5.33
CA THR A 351 8.69 28.26 -6.43
C THR A 351 9.22 26.83 -6.35
N SER A 352 9.07 26.14 -5.22
CA SER A 352 9.53 24.76 -5.04
C SER A 352 8.72 23.78 -5.88
N VAL A 353 9.42 22.92 -6.62
CA VAL A 353 8.86 21.86 -7.46
C VAL A 353 9.21 20.48 -6.88
N PRO A 354 8.36 19.45 -7.10
CA PRO A 354 7.12 19.49 -7.86
C PRO A 354 5.94 20.03 -7.05
N PHE A 355 5.12 20.89 -7.67
CA PHE A 355 3.96 21.49 -6.99
C PHE A 355 2.91 20.46 -6.56
N GLY A 356 2.83 19.32 -7.26
CA GLY A 356 1.98 18.22 -6.85
C GLY A 356 2.36 17.64 -5.49
N GLY A 357 3.62 17.76 -5.06
CA GLY A 357 4.10 17.42 -3.72
C GLY A 357 4.08 18.59 -2.73
N GLU A 358 4.44 19.79 -3.17
CA GLU A 358 4.63 20.96 -2.30
C GLU A 358 3.34 21.68 -1.89
N ASP A 359 2.29 21.58 -2.68
CA ASP A 359 0.98 22.12 -2.33
C ASP A 359 0.13 21.14 -1.52
N SER A 360 -0.98 21.65 -1.01
CA SER A 360 -1.79 20.94 -0.02
C SER A 360 -3.24 20.88 -0.47
N LEU A 361 -3.65 19.69 -0.90
CA LEU A 361 -5.06 19.32 -1.08
C LEU A 361 -5.81 19.30 0.26
N MET A 362 -5.10 19.03 1.36
CA MET A 362 -5.65 18.98 2.71
C MET A 362 -6.40 20.27 3.09
N ARG A 363 -5.99 21.42 2.53
CA ARG A 363 -6.64 22.73 2.72
C ARG A 363 -8.11 22.74 2.32
N VAL A 364 -8.42 22.13 1.18
CA VAL A 364 -9.79 22.10 0.63
C VAL A 364 -10.57 20.85 1.03
N VAL A 365 -9.88 19.82 1.51
CA VAL A 365 -10.51 18.58 1.99
C VAL A 365 -10.98 18.71 3.44
N GLY A 366 -10.13 19.19 4.35
CA GLY A 366 -10.44 19.23 5.79
C GLY A 366 -9.83 20.40 6.55
N GLY A 367 -9.33 21.43 5.84
CA GLY A 367 -8.80 22.65 6.44
C GLY A 367 -7.38 22.55 7.01
N GLY A 368 -6.68 21.42 6.80
CA GLY A 368 -5.27 21.26 7.20
C GLY A 368 -4.28 21.87 6.19
N ASP A 369 -3.00 21.92 6.54
CA ASP A 369 -1.95 22.58 5.74
C ASP A 369 -0.78 21.67 5.35
N ALA A 370 -0.84 20.37 5.70
CA ALA A 370 0.22 19.44 5.33
C ALA A 370 0.35 19.35 3.81
N SER A 371 1.59 19.43 3.31
CA SER A 371 1.86 19.25 1.89
C SER A 371 1.45 17.85 1.43
N ASN A 372 1.11 17.72 0.14
CA ASN A 372 0.78 16.44 -0.46
C ASN A 372 1.93 15.45 -0.28
N GLN A 373 3.19 15.91 -0.32
CA GLN A 373 4.37 15.09 -0.02
C GLN A 373 4.32 14.52 1.40
N ARG A 374 3.98 15.35 2.40
CA ARG A 374 3.84 14.91 3.79
C ARG A 374 2.69 13.92 3.96
N VAL A 375 1.57 14.15 3.27
CA VAL A 375 0.42 13.23 3.24
C VAL A 375 0.84 11.87 2.68
N ALA A 376 1.55 11.84 1.54
CA ALA A 376 2.05 10.59 0.96
C ALA A 376 3.05 9.86 1.87
N LEU A 377 4.01 10.57 2.46
CA LEU A 377 4.96 9.97 3.41
C LEU A 377 4.27 9.41 4.66
N ALA A 378 3.19 10.05 5.11
CA ALA A 378 2.37 9.51 6.18
C ALA A 378 1.64 8.23 5.74
N ALA A 379 1.06 8.22 4.53
CA ALA A 379 0.39 7.06 3.97
C ALA A 379 1.33 5.84 3.88
N VAL A 380 2.57 6.02 3.42
CA VAL A 380 3.58 4.95 3.36
C VAL A 380 3.91 4.38 4.74
N ARG A 381 4.03 5.21 5.78
CA ARG A 381 4.21 4.73 7.17
C ARG A 381 3.02 3.90 7.68
N HIS A 382 1.88 4.00 7.02
CA HIS A 382 0.68 3.21 7.28
C HIS A 382 0.45 2.13 6.20
N HIS A 383 1.51 1.74 5.48
CA HIS A 383 1.48 0.66 4.48
C HIS A 383 0.54 0.92 3.29
N ILE A 384 0.40 2.19 2.89
CA ILE A 384 -0.36 2.60 1.71
C ILE A 384 0.59 3.07 0.63
N ASP A 385 0.64 2.35 -0.49
CA ASP A 385 1.48 2.68 -1.63
C ASP A 385 0.90 3.83 -2.43
N VAL A 386 1.72 4.84 -2.72
CA VAL A 386 1.30 6.02 -3.48
C VAL A 386 2.04 6.08 -4.80
N LEU A 387 1.29 6.18 -5.91
CA LEU A 387 1.84 6.31 -7.26
C LEU A 387 1.21 7.49 -7.99
N THR A 388 2.04 8.45 -8.41
CA THR A 388 1.58 9.56 -9.25
C THR A 388 2.19 9.43 -10.64
N ILE A 389 1.37 9.47 -11.69
CA ILE A 389 1.81 9.35 -13.08
C ILE A 389 1.38 10.57 -13.87
N GLY A 390 2.33 11.43 -14.25
CA GLY A 390 2.08 12.57 -15.14
C GLY A 390 2.30 12.26 -16.61
N ASN A 391 1.79 13.14 -17.49
CA ASN A 391 2.19 13.17 -18.90
C ASN A 391 2.83 14.53 -19.22
N VAL A 392 4.10 14.52 -19.62
CA VAL A 392 4.85 15.76 -19.91
C VAL A 392 4.39 16.46 -21.19
N ARG A 393 3.60 15.78 -22.02
CA ARG A 393 2.98 16.31 -23.25
C ARG A 393 1.48 16.55 -23.11
N ASP A 394 0.96 16.53 -21.90
CA ASP A 394 -0.44 16.88 -21.66
C ASP A 394 -0.61 18.40 -21.73
N TYR A 395 -1.32 18.87 -22.75
CA TYR A 395 -1.51 20.30 -22.98
C TYR A 395 -2.51 20.93 -22.04
N THR A 396 -3.20 20.11 -21.24
CA THR A 396 -4.01 20.59 -20.13
C THR A 396 -3.07 21.23 -19.12
N PHE A 397 -1.91 20.63 -18.86
CA PHE A 397 -0.95 21.08 -17.87
C PHE A 397 0.24 21.86 -18.46
N ASN A 398 0.63 21.54 -19.69
CA ASN A 398 1.71 22.19 -20.42
C ASN A 398 1.16 23.17 -21.45
N PHE A 399 0.49 24.21 -20.97
CA PHE A 399 -0.19 25.18 -21.85
C PHE A 399 0.79 26.05 -22.67
N ASN A 400 2.04 26.21 -22.20
CA ASN A 400 3.04 27.09 -22.80
C ASN A 400 3.57 26.59 -24.17
N VAL A 401 3.32 25.33 -24.54
CA VAL A 401 3.72 24.81 -25.86
C VAL A 401 2.72 25.13 -26.98
N CYS A 402 1.56 25.73 -26.65
CA CYS A 402 0.56 26.14 -27.63
C CYS A 402 0.86 27.56 -28.21
N PRO A 403 0.75 27.78 -29.54
CA PRO A 403 0.98 29.07 -30.18
C PRO A 403 0.14 30.21 -29.56
N ARG A 404 0.70 31.43 -29.56
CA ARG A 404 0.14 32.67 -28.96
C ARG A 404 0.24 32.83 -27.43
N TYR A 405 0.84 31.87 -26.71
CA TYR A 405 0.97 31.91 -25.24
C TYR A 405 2.40 31.79 -24.70
N GLY A 406 3.42 32.16 -25.50
CA GLY A 406 4.82 32.12 -25.09
C GLY A 406 5.20 32.91 -23.82
N HIS A 407 4.22 33.57 -23.17
CA HIS A 407 4.38 34.37 -21.95
C HIS A 407 3.22 34.23 -20.92
N THR A 408 2.43 33.15 -20.89
CA THR A 408 1.56 32.88 -19.72
C THR A 408 2.35 32.26 -18.56
N PRO A 409 2.06 32.63 -17.29
CA PRO A 409 3.11 32.87 -16.29
C PRO A 409 3.63 31.62 -15.58
N ASP A 410 3.30 30.42 -16.07
CA ASP A 410 3.27 29.29 -15.16
C ASP A 410 3.71 27.93 -15.69
N SER A 411 4.99 27.83 -16.07
CA SER A 411 5.68 26.55 -16.30
C SER A 411 5.56 25.57 -15.12
N ARG A 412 5.15 26.05 -13.94
CA ARG A 412 4.87 25.28 -12.73
C ARG A 412 3.70 24.31 -12.89
N PHE A 413 2.74 24.61 -13.76
CA PHE A 413 1.50 23.84 -13.82
C PHE A 413 1.72 22.38 -14.22
N LEU A 414 2.72 22.10 -15.07
CA LEU A 414 3.06 20.75 -15.48
C LEU A 414 3.43 19.83 -14.30
N SER A 415 4.15 20.36 -13.30
CA SER A 415 4.60 19.59 -12.13
C SER A 415 3.56 19.49 -11.01
N THR A 416 2.34 20.02 -11.20
CA THR A 416 1.20 19.73 -10.31
C THR A 416 0.75 18.27 -10.37
N GLN A 417 1.17 17.54 -11.42
CA GLN A 417 0.75 16.17 -11.70
C GLN A 417 1.33 15.11 -10.78
N TRP A 418 2.43 15.40 -10.08
CA TRP A 418 3.17 14.40 -9.33
C TRP A 418 3.79 14.94 -8.05
N VAL A 419 4.05 14.02 -7.13
CA VAL A 419 4.81 14.23 -5.90
C VAL A 419 6.31 13.99 -6.15
N THR A 420 7.15 14.16 -5.13
CA THR A 420 8.58 13.84 -5.22
C THR A 420 8.78 12.35 -5.06
N ASP A 421 9.41 11.72 -6.06
CA ASP A 421 9.79 10.32 -6.04
C ASP A 421 10.76 10.01 -4.89
N GLN A 422 10.56 8.88 -4.20
CA GLN A 422 11.45 8.44 -3.11
C GLN A 422 12.38 7.29 -3.52
N GLY A 423 12.44 6.95 -4.81
CA GLY A 423 13.34 5.93 -5.34
C GLY A 423 12.82 4.50 -5.21
N HIS A 424 13.74 3.55 -5.36
CA HIS A 424 13.45 2.12 -5.39
C HIS A 424 12.93 1.64 -4.03
N ASP A 425 11.88 0.81 -4.07
CA ASP A 425 11.24 0.14 -2.92
C ASP A 425 10.81 1.11 -1.80
N SER A 426 10.51 2.34 -2.20
CA SER A 426 10.11 3.40 -1.27
C SER A 426 8.60 3.47 -1.00
N HIS A 427 7.80 2.75 -1.79
CA HIS A 427 6.33 2.79 -1.75
C HIS A 427 5.71 4.19 -2.02
N LEU A 428 6.53 5.18 -2.39
CA LEU A 428 6.13 6.52 -2.80
C LEU A 428 6.79 6.87 -4.14
N TYR A 429 6.01 6.74 -5.19
CA TYR A 429 6.50 6.80 -6.55
C TYR A 429 5.92 7.98 -7.32
N ALA A 430 6.78 8.66 -8.07
CA ALA A 430 6.41 9.60 -9.11
C ALA A 430 6.97 9.12 -10.44
N ARG A 431 6.11 9.08 -11.46
CA ARG A 431 6.44 8.57 -12.79
C ARG A 431 5.89 9.51 -13.86
N VAL A 432 6.50 9.48 -15.04
CA VAL A 432 5.99 10.24 -16.19
C VAL A 432 5.95 9.41 -17.46
N ILE A 433 5.03 9.79 -18.34
CA ILE A 433 5.05 9.39 -19.74
C ILE A 433 5.26 10.59 -20.65
N THR A 434 5.75 10.30 -21.85
CA THR A 434 5.85 11.24 -22.96
C THR A 434 5.00 10.71 -24.11
N LYS A 435 3.67 10.88 -24.02
CA LYS A 435 2.73 10.31 -25.00
C LYS A 435 1.79 11.36 -25.57
N GLY A 436 1.44 11.16 -26.85
CA GLY A 436 0.53 12.02 -27.60
C GLY A 436 1.23 12.90 -28.65
N ASN A 437 0.44 13.73 -29.31
CA ASN A 437 0.90 14.64 -30.37
C ASN A 437 1.96 15.60 -29.81
N PRO A 438 3.13 15.79 -30.45
CA PRO A 438 4.15 16.72 -30.01
C PRO A 438 3.83 18.20 -30.31
N ASN A 439 2.88 18.48 -31.20
CA ASN A 439 2.52 19.85 -31.58
C ASN A 439 1.13 20.20 -31.05
N CYS A 440 1.02 21.30 -30.30
CA CYS A 440 -0.25 21.94 -29.99
C CYS A 440 -0.55 22.96 -31.10
N PRO A 441 -1.54 22.77 -31.97
CA PRO A 441 -1.74 23.65 -33.13
C PRO A 441 -2.58 24.89 -32.80
N ASP A 442 -3.44 24.84 -31.77
CA ASP A 442 -4.28 25.97 -31.36
C ASP A 442 -4.73 25.88 -29.89
N ILE A 443 -5.09 27.02 -29.34
CA ILE A 443 -5.55 27.26 -27.97
C ILE A 443 -6.80 26.44 -27.59
N GLY A 444 -7.67 26.11 -28.56
CA GLY A 444 -8.88 25.32 -28.32
C GLY A 444 -8.59 23.84 -28.04
N GLN A 445 -7.34 23.40 -28.14
CA GLN A 445 -6.93 22.01 -28.08
C GLN A 445 -6.15 21.63 -26.82
N VAL A 446 -6.32 22.40 -25.73
CA VAL A 446 -5.69 22.13 -24.44
C VAL A 446 -5.97 20.73 -23.88
N GLY A 447 -7.13 20.12 -24.18
CA GLY A 447 -7.42 18.75 -23.74
C GLY A 447 -6.66 17.64 -24.49
N ILE A 448 -5.86 17.98 -25.50
CA ILE A 448 -5.07 17.00 -26.25
C ILE A 448 -4.07 16.31 -25.33
N ASN A 449 -3.92 15.00 -25.57
CA ASN A 449 -3.04 14.09 -24.84
C ASN A 449 -3.42 13.84 -23.37
N HIS A 450 -4.44 14.50 -22.83
CA HIS A 450 -4.87 14.31 -21.44
C HIS A 450 -5.35 12.89 -21.13
N ALA A 451 -6.02 12.26 -22.11
CA ALA A 451 -6.45 10.87 -22.03
C ALA A 451 -5.38 9.86 -22.51
N ALA A 452 -4.19 10.31 -22.92
CA ALA A 452 -3.17 9.42 -23.49
C ALA A 452 -2.63 8.39 -22.47
N VAL A 453 -2.73 8.70 -21.17
CA VAL A 453 -2.37 7.80 -20.08
C VAL A 453 -3.13 6.47 -20.12
N PHE A 454 -4.42 6.49 -20.48
CA PHE A 454 -5.26 5.27 -20.52
C PHE A 454 -4.80 4.27 -21.58
N LEU A 455 -4.19 4.76 -22.66
CA LEU A 455 -3.80 3.97 -23.82
C LEU A 455 -2.34 3.50 -23.75
N SER A 456 -1.58 3.92 -22.75
CA SER A 456 -0.16 3.59 -22.63
C SER A 456 0.03 2.20 -22.01
N PRO A 457 0.63 1.22 -22.73
CA PRO A 457 0.95 -0.09 -22.14
C PRO A 457 1.95 0.01 -20.98
N ALA A 458 2.81 1.03 -21.00
CA ALA A 458 3.76 1.28 -19.91
C ALA A 458 3.04 1.75 -18.63
N VAL A 459 1.96 2.53 -18.75
CA VAL A 459 1.12 2.91 -17.60
C VAL A 459 0.40 1.68 -17.03
N GLN A 460 -0.13 0.83 -17.91
CA GLN A 460 -0.77 -0.42 -17.49
C GLN A 460 0.21 -1.34 -16.74
N THR A 461 1.44 -1.45 -17.26
CA THR A 461 2.51 -2.24 -16.62
C THR A 461 2.91 -1.64 -15.27
N ALA A 462 3.07 -0.32 -15.18
CA ALA A 462 3.39 0.36 -13.92
C ALA A 462 2.30 0.17 -12.84
N LEU A 463 1.02 0.23 -13.23
CA LEU A 463 -0.10 -0.03 -12.31
C LEU A 463 -0.14 -1.50 -11.87
N ILE A 464 0.23 -2.44 -12.73
CA ILE A 464 0.39 -3.86 -12.37
C ILE A 464 1.51 -4.01 -11.33
N GLU A 465 2.71 -3.48 -11.61
CA GLU A 465 3.85 -3.54 -10.69
C GLU A 465 3.48 -2.96 -9.32
N TRP A 466 2.90 -1.76 -9.31
CA TRP A 466 2.42 -1.08 -8.11
C TRP A 466 1.38 -1.90 -7.34
N SER A 467 0.37 -2.46 -8.01
CA SER A 467 -0.65 -3.29 -7.36
C SER A 467 -0.12 -4.61 -6.78
N GLN A 468 1.14 -4.95 -7.07
CA GLN A 468 1.88 -6.09 -6.53
C GLN A 468 2.91 -5.66 -5.46
N GLY A 469 2.93 -4.38 -5.05
CA GLY A 469 3.91 -3.85 -4.10
C GLY A 469 5.32 -3.69 -4.68
N LYS A 470 5.47 -3.67 -6.02
CA LYS A 470 6.76 -3.53 -6.70
C LYS A 470 6.99 -2.10 -7.15
N THR A 471 8.27 -1.72 -7.20
CA THR A 471 8.70 -0.47 -7.83
C THR A 471 8.25 -0.40 -9.30
N PRO A 472 7.50 0.64 -9.73
CA PRO A 472 7.01 0.78 -11.11
C PRO A 472 8.13 1.23 -12.09
N SER A 473 9.09 0.35 -12.35
CA SER A 473 10.36 0.68 -13.01
C SER A 473 10.25 0.92 -14.52
N VAL A 474 9.17 0.45 -15.14
CA VAL A 474 8.91 0.61 -16.59
C VAL A 474 8.75 2.08 -17.01
N LEU A 475 8.43 2.97 -16.07
CA LEU A 475 8.28 4.39 -16.31
C LEU A 475 9.46 5.17 -15.74
N PRO A 476 9.92 6.24 -16.42
CA PRO A 476 10.93 7.13 -15.87
C PRO A 476 10.39 7.98 -14.72
N VAL A 477 11.28 8.38 -13.81
CA VAL A 477 11.04 9.39 -12.78
C VAL A 477 10.89 10.77 -13.45
N PRO A 478 9.99 11.66 -12.97
CA PRO A 478 9.90 13.02 -13.47
C PRO A 478 11.23 13.77 -13.36
N PRO A 479 11.51 14.72 -14.27
CA PRO A 479 12.69 15.56 -14.15
C PRO A 479 12.66 16.36 -12.85
N ILE A 480 13.77 16.34 -12.11
CA ILE A 480 14.00 17.24 -10.98
C ILE A 480 14.11 18.66 -11.56
N GLY A 481 13.34 19.60 -11.01
CA GLY A 481 13.08 20.93 -11.56
C GLY A 481 14.19 21.60 -12.37
N SER A 482 13.81 22.17 -13.51
CA SER A 482 14.52 23.26 -14.19
C SER A 482 13.95 24.62 -13.79
#